data_AF-A0A8I2Z4C7-F1
#
_entry.id   AF-A0A8I2Z4C7-F1
#
_cell.length_a   1.000
_cell.length_b   1.000
_cell.length_c   1.000
_cell.angle_alpha   90.00
_cell.angle_beta   90.00
_cell.angle_gamma   90.00
#
_symmetry.space_group_name_H-M   'P 1'
#
loop_
_entity.id
_entity.type
_entity.pdbx_description
1 polymer ?
#
loop_
_entity_poly.entity_id
_entity_poly.type
_entity_poly.pdbx_seq_one_letter_code
_entity_poly.pdbx_strand_id
1 'polypeptide(L)'
;MDLCYAALQFASDTLKPGGHFVCKFYQGAEDKELEKQLRKLFAKVFRDKPESSRKDSKEGYFVGLNRKATVHLGDSSDEPRT
;
A
#
# COMPACT_ATOMS: atom_id res chain seq x y z
N MET A 1 9.89 5.11 -4.78
CA MET A 1 8.96 4.90 -3.63
C MET A 1 9.20 3.51 -2.97
N ASP A 2 10.44 3.04 -3.00
CA ASP A 2 10.72 1.59 -3.10
C ASP A 2 10.52 0.86 -1.79
N LEU A 3 10.81 1.53 -0.66
CA LEU A 3 10.56 0.98 0.67
C LEU A 3 9.07 0.73 0.92
N CYS A 4 8.19 1.61 0.40
CA CYS A 4 6.75 1.42 0.54
C CYS A 4 6.28 0.22 -0.29
N TYR A 5 6.82 0.04 -1.50
CA TYR A 5 6.53 -1.12 -2.34
C TYR A 5 7.03 -2.43 -1.70
N ALA A 6 8.26 -2.44 -1.17
CA ALA A 6 8.79 -3.60 -0.47
C ALA A 6 7.95 -3.96 0.77
N ALA A 7 7.52 -2.96 1.55
CA ALA A 7 6.64 -3.17 2.69
C ALA A 7 5.26 -3.70 2.28
N LEU A 8 4.69 -3.18 1.18
CA LEU A 8 3.42 -3.64 0.64
C LEU A 8 3.51 -5.08 0.12
N GLN A 9 4.62 -5.44 -0.56
CA GLN A 9 4.89 -6.80 -0.99
C GLN A 9 4.97 -7.76 0.21
N PHE A 10 5.73 -7.39 1.24
CA PHE A 10 5.80 -8.16 2.47
C PHE A 10 4.41 -8.34 3.12
N ALA A 11 3.59 -7.29 3.16
CA ALA A 11 2.22 -7.38 3.66
C ALA A 11 1.34 -8.30 2.79
N SER A 12 1.51 -8.29 1.46
CA SER A 12 0.87 -9.23 0.54
C SER A 12 1.23 -10.68 0.81
N ASP A 13 2.41 -10.96 1.33
CA ASP A 13 2.84 -12.35 1.50
C ASP A 13 2.57 -12.86 2.91
N THR A 14 2.51 -11.97 3.91
CA THR A 14 2.49 -12.37 5.33
C THR A 14 1.24 -11.95 6.11
N LEU A 15 0.53 -10.90 5.68
CA LEU A 15 -0.58 -10.35 6.46
C LEU A 15 -1.83 -11.24 6.31
N LYS A 16 -2.43 -11.70 7.40
CA LYS A 16 -3.64 -12.54 7.30
C LYS A 16 -4.82 -11.77 6.67
N PRO A 17 -5.78 -12.47 6.04
CA PRO A 17 -7.04 -11.86 5.60
C PRO A 17 -7.70 -11.08 6.76
N GLY A 18 -8.25 -9.92 6.47
CA GLY A 18 -8.79 -8.98 7.46
C GLY A 18 -7.74 -8.09 8.14
N GLY A 19 -6.44 -8.35 7.96
CA GLY A 19 -5.37 -7.53 8.53
C GLY A 19 -5.31 -6.10 8.00
N HIS A 20 -4.58 -5.24 8.70
CA HIS A 20 -4.40 -3.83 8.37
C HIS A 20 -2.94 -3.50 8.07
N PHE A 21 -2.72 -2.48 7.24
CA PHE A 21 -1.39 -1.99 6.88
C PHE A 21 -1.38 -0.46 6.94
N VAL A 22 -0.35 0.10 7.58
CA VAL A 22 -0.13 1.54 7.63
C VAL A 22 1.28 1.82 7.13
N CYS A 23 1.41 2.77 6.20
CA CYS A 23 2.68 3.09 5.58
C CYS A 23 2.89 4.60 5.53
N LYS A 24 4.00 5.06 6.10
CA LYS A 24 4.45 6.44 5.98
C LYS A 24 5.18 6.62 4.65
N PHE A 25 4.85 7.68 3.93
CA PHE A 25 5.49 8.01 2.65
C PHE A 25 5.74 9.52 2.53
N TYR A 26 6.62 9.89 1.61
CA TYR A 26 6.78 11.28 1.18
C TYR A 26 6.02 11.50 -0.11
N GLN A 27 5.20 12.55 -0.15
CA GLN A 27 4.36 12.86 -1.29
C GLN A 27 5.19 13.12 -2.54
N GLY A 28 4.86 12.42 -3.62
CA GLY A 28 5.53 12.51 -4.90
C GLY A 28 4.68 11.99 -6.06
N ALA A 29 5.30 11.83 -7.22
CA ALA A 29 4.62 11.40 -8.43
C ALA A 29 4.07 9.95 -8.33
N GLU A 30 4.72 9.11 -7.53
CA GLU A 30 4.42 7.67 -7.41
C GLU A 30 3.26 7.36 -6.44
N ASP A 31 2.79 8.35 -5.65
CA ASP A 31 1.76 8.15 -4.61
C ASP A 31 0.50 7.47 -5.16
N LYS A 32 0.06 7.88 -6.36
CA LYS A 32 -1.17 7.39 -6.99
C LYS A 32 -1.05 5.91 -7.36
N GLU A 33 0.12 5.48 -7.82
CA GLU A 33 0.34 4.09 -8.19
C GLU A 33 0.43 3.20 -6.94
N LEU A 34 1.10 3.69 -5.88
CA LEU A 34 1.08 3.00 -4.58
C LEU A 34 -0.35 2.86 -4.04
N GLU A 35 -1.16 3.93 -4.09
CA GLU A 35 -2.56 3.88 -3.67
C GLU A 35 -3.38 2.86 -4.47
N LYS A 36 -3.17 2.79 -5.79
CA LYS A 36 -3.83 1.82 -6.65
C LYS A 36 -3.49 0.38 -6.25
N GLN A 37 -2.22 0.08 -5.96
CA GLN A 37 -1.80 -1.24 -5.48
C GLN A 37 -2.42 -1.57 -4.11
N LEU A 38 -2.45 -0.61 -3.18
CA LEU A 38 -3.14 -0.76 -1.90
C LEU A 38 -4.63 -1.08 -2.09
N ARG A 39 -5.32 -0.40 -3.01
CA ARG A 39 -6.75 -0.63 -3.27
C ARG A 39 -7.04 -2.01 -3.88
N LYS A 40 -6.06 -2.61 -4.56
CA LYS A 40 -6.16 -4.02 -4.98
C LYS A 40 -6.18 -4.93 -3.74
N LEU A 41 -5.27 -4.72 -2.79
CA LEU A 41 -5.09 -5.61 -1.63
C LEU A 41 -6.10 -5.41 -0.49
N PHE A 42 -6.50 -4.17 -0.21
CA PHE A 42 -7.30 -3.81 0.96
C PHE A 42 -8.72 -3.43 0.56
N ALA A 43 -9.69 -3.68 1.44
CA ALA A 43 -11.08 -3.31 1.20
C ALA A 43 -11.29 -1.79 1.27
N LYS A 44 -10.53 -1.08 2.11
CA LYS A 44 -10.57 0.37 2.23
C LYS A 44 -9.15 0.92 2.29
N VAL A 45 -8.90 2.05 1.62
CA VAL A 45 -7.61 2.74 1.62
C VAL A 45 -7.87 4.22 1.86
N PHE A 46 -7.15 4.78 2.83
CA PHE A 46 -7.20 6.19 3.18
C PHE A 46 -5.80 6.79 3.06
N ARG A 47 -5.76 8.06 2.66
CA ARG A 47 -4.59 8.90 2.77
C ARG A 47 -4.83 9.85 3.94
N ASP A 48 -3.94 9.82 4.91
CA ASP A 48 -4.03 10.64 6.11
C ASP A 48 -2.77 11.48 6.30
N LYS A 49 -2.95 12.71 6.79
CA LYS A 49 -1.87 13.58 7.23
C LYS A 49 -2.25 14.06 8.65
N PRO A 50 -1.84 13.32 9.69
CA PRO A 50 -2.26 13.63 11.05
C PRO A 50 -1.72 15.00 11.49
N GLU A 51 -2.46 15.69 12.35
CA GLU A 51 -2.13 17.04 12.84
C GLU A 51 -0.77 17.12 13.55
N SER A 52 -0.30 15.99 14.09
CA SER A 52 1.04 15.87 14.69
C SER A 52 2.18 15.92 13.66
N SER A 53 1.88 15.78 12.37
CA SER A 53 2.87 15.93 11.30
C SER A 53 3.24 17.40 11.11
N ARG A 54 4.52 17.69 10.89
CA ARG A 54 4.96 19.08 10.65
C ARG A 54 4.28 19.62 9.39
N LYS A 55 3.75 20.84 9.46
CA LYS A 55 3.03 21.47 8.33
C LYS A 55 3.88 21.53 7.05
N ASP A 56 5.16 21.81 7.20
CA ASP A 56 6.10 21.95 6.07
C ASP A 56 6.65 20.61 5.56
N SER A 57 6.35 19.52 6.25
CA SER A 57 6.78 18.18 5.84
C SER A 57 5.91 17.69 4.69
N LYS A 58 6.54 17.13 3.66
CA LYS A 58 5.84 16.42 2.58
C LYS A 58 5.47 14.99 2.98
N GLU A 59 5.41 14.65 4.27
CA GLU A 59 4.99 13.32 4.70
C GLU A 59 3.47 13.14 4.70
N GLY A 60 3.05 11.91 4.46
CA GLY A 60 1.69 11.41 4.61
C GLY A 60 1.69 9.93 4.98
N TYR A 61 0.51 9.41 5.28
CA TYR A 61 0.30 8.01 5.63
C TYR A 61 -0.78 7.42 4.73
N PHE A 62 -0.53 6.21 4.23
CA PHE A 62 -1.57 5.36 3.67
C PHE A 62 -2.02 4.36 4.71
N VAL A 63 -3.34 4.21 4.84
CA VAL A 63 -3.98 3.27 5.75
C VAL A 63 -4.83 2.31 4.92
N GLY A 64 -4.35 1.08 4.78
CA GLY A 64 -5.07 -0.04 4.15
C GLY A 64 -5.78 -0.87 5.21
N LEU A 65 -7.11 -0.95 5.15
CA LEU A 65 -7.92 -1.72 6.08
C LEU A 65 -8.52 -2.96 5.43
N ASN A 66 -8.53 -4.06 6.18
CA ASN A 66 -9.13 -5.34 5.83
C ASN A 66 -8.53 -5.91 4.54
N ARG A 67 -7.36 -6.55 4.66
CA ARG A 67 -6.75 -7.29 3.56
C ARG A 67 -7.74 -8.31 2.99
N LYS A 68 -7.93 -8.31 1.68
CA LYS A 68 -8.75 -9.28 0.95
C LYS A 68 -8.08 -10.66 0.98
N ALA A 69 -8.88 -11.72 1.05
CA ALA A 69 -8.39 -13.08 1.25
C ALA A 69 -7.68 -13.71 0.04
N THR A 70 -8.01 -13.27 -1.17
CA THR A 70 -7.65 -13.95 -2.42
C THR A 70 -6.79 -13.10 -3.36
N VAL A 71 -6.05 -12.12 -2.82
CA VAL A 71 -5.22 -11.22 -3.63
C VAL A 71 -3.76 -11.31 -3.16
N HIS A 72 -2.89 -11.68 -4.10
CA HIS A 72 -1.44 -11.53 -4.00
C HIS A 72 -0.96 -10.59 -5.11
N LEU A 73 -0.04 -9.67 -4.79
CA LEU A 73 0.50 -8.73 -5.79
C LEU A 73 1.29 -9.40 -6.91
N GLY A 74 1.77 -10.63 -6.69
CA GLY A 74 2.51 -11.43 -7.67
C GLY A 74 1.66 -12.13 -8.72
N ASP A 75 0.33 -12.16 -8.60
CA ASP A 75 -0.55 -12.88 -9.54
C ASP A 75 -0.76 -12.14 -10.88
N SER A 76 0.00 -11.07 -11.13
CA SER A 76 0.05 -10.37 -12.42
C SER A 76 1.28 -10.81 -13.22
N SER A 77 1.38 -12.11 -13.54
CA SER A 77 2.30 -12.60 -14.57
C SER A 77 1.53 -12.72 -15.89
N ASP A 78 1.37 -11.59 -16.60
CA ASP A 78 1.22 -11.61 -18.06
C ASP A 78 2.62 -11.82 -18.69
N GLU A 79 3.25 -12.95 -18.36
CA GLU A 79 4.32 -13.52 -19.17
C GLU A 79 3.84 -14.88 -19.66
N PRO A 80 3.73 -15.10 -20.98
CA PRO A 80 3.40 -16.41 -21.51
C PRO A 80 4.55 -17.35 -21.14
N ARG A 81 4.22 -18.35 -20.31
CA ARG A 81 5.09 -19.49 -20.02
C ARG A 81 5.32 -20.24 -21.33
N THR A 82 6.41 -19.90 -22.02
CA THR A 82 6.92 -20.59 -23.21
C THR A 82 7.96 -21.61 -22.81
#